data_AF-U6PKD3-F1
#
_entry.id   AF-U6PKD3-F1
#
_cell.length_a   1.000
_cell.length_b   1.000
_cell.length_c   1.000
_cell.angle_alpha   90.00
_cell.angle_beta   90.00
_cell.angle_gamma   90.00
#
_symmetry.space_group_name_H-M   'P 1'
#
loop_
_entity.id
_entity.type
_entity.pdbx_description
1 polymer ?
#
loop_
_entity_poly.entity_id
_entity_poly.type
_entity_poly.pdbx_seq_one_letter_code
_entity_poly.pdbx_strand_id
1 'polypeptide(L)'
;MCLPVHYLEVDYKDQAEKSFRRLTKSQSVGLKYIGIVLSVMEEILDSSGNVNELLVRAASLTDANKPKAFVHWVSRPISAEVRLYERL
;
A
#
# COMPACT_ATOMS: atom_id res chain seq x y z
N MET A 1 15.33 4.96 -16.01
CA MET A 1 14.44 5.78 -15.16
C MET A 1 14.12 4.97 -13.92
N CYS A 2 14.57 5.45 -12.75
CA CYS A 2 14.40 4.75 -11.47
C CYS A 2 12.93 4.91 -11.03
N LEU A 3 12.17 3.82 -10.95
CA LEU A 3 10.82 3.87 -10.38
C LEU A 3 10.94 4.22 -8.90
N PRO A 4 10.21 5.23 -8.38
CA PRO A 4 10.40 5.64 -7.00
C PRO A 4 9.84 4.56 -6.07
N VAL A 5 10.66 4.10 -5.13
CA VAL A 5 10.25 3.25 -4.00
C VAL A 5 9.34 4.10 -3.10
N HIS A 6 8.09 3.68 -2.96
CA HIS A 6 7.11 4.32 -2.07
C HIS A 6 6.81 3.37 -0.92
N TYR A 7 7.04 3.81 0.31
CA TYR A 7 6.74 3.03 1.49
C TYR A 7 5.24 3.19 1.83
N LEU A 8 4.54 2.05 1.89
CA LEU A 8 3.19 1.94 2.45
C LEU A 8 3.32 1.14 3.74
N GLU A 9 3.37 1.82 4.87
CA GLU A 9 3.93 1.24 6.10
C GLU A 9 3.12 0.06 6.69
N VAL A 10 1.84 -0.14 6.34
CA VAL A 10 1.04 -1.17 7.05
C VAL A 10 -0.15 -1.76 6.27
N ASP A 11 -0.30 -1.44 4.99
CA ASP A 11 -1.62 -1.61 4.33
C ASP A 11 -1.72 -2.81 3.38
N TYR A 12 -0.84 -3.80 3.50
CA TYR A 12 -0.89 -5.03 2.73
C TYR A 12 -1.18 -6.27 3.58
N LYS A 13 -2.08 -7.13 3.10
CA LYS A 13 -2.27 -8.49 3.59
C LYS A 13 -2.44 -9.45 2.42
N ASP A 14 -1.75 -10.58 2.46
CA ASP A 14 -1.87 -11.63 1.44
C ASP A 14 -3.28 -12.26 1.47
N GLN A 15 -3.69 -12.74 2.65
CA GLN A 15 -5.06 -13.19 2.91
C GLN A 15 -5.77 -12.20 3.82
N ALA A 16 -6.89 -11.66 3.33
CA ALA A 16 -7.66 -10.69 4.07
C ALA A 16 -9.13 -11.11 4.18
N GLU A 17 -9.73 -10.83 5.33
CA GLU A 17 -11.16 -11.03 5.56
C GLU A 17 -12.00 -10.11 4.68
N LYS A 18 -13.28 -10.44 4.48
CA LYS A 18 -14.21 -9.63 3.68
C LYS A 18 -14.33 -8.17 4.16
N SER A 19 -14.03 -7.90 5.43
CA SER A 19 -14.05 -6.56 6.03
C SER A 19 -12.84 -5.70 5.64
N PHE A 20 -11.76 -6.30 5.11
CA PHE A 20 -10.51 -5.61 4.81
C PHE A 20 -10.58 -4.87 3.48
N ARG A 21 -10.41 -3.55 3.54
CA ARG A 21 -10.56 -2.66 2.37
C ARG A 21 -9.23 -2.12 1.81
N ARG A 22 -8.10 -2.47 2.42
CA ARG A 22 -6.75 -2.02 2.01
C ARG A 22 -6.16 -2.97 0.95
N LEU A 23 -4.87 -2.87 0.65
CA LEU A 23 -4.21 -3.56 -0.46
C LEU A 23 -4.12 -5.07 -0.19
N THR A 24 -4.48 -5.88 -1.18
CA THR A 24 -4.27 -7.34 -1.19
C THR A 24 -3.86 -7.78 -2.59
N LYS A 25 -3.48 -9.06 -2.79
CA LYS A 25 -3.20 -9.59 -4.14
C LYS A 25 -4.35 -9.39 -5.12
N SER A 26 -5.58 -9.47 -4.63
CA SER A 26 -6.80 -9.41 -5.45
C SER A 26 -7.49 -8.04 -5.42
N GLN A 27 -7.05 -7.11 -4.57
CA GLN A 27 -7.71 -5.84 -4.34
C GLN A 27 -6.76 -4.67 -4.51
N SER A 28 -7.15 -3.74 -5.38
CA SER A 28 -6.45 -2.48 -5.56
C SER A 28 -6.80 -1.46 -4.48
N VAL A 29 -5.90 -0.51 -4.27
CA VAL A 29 -6.07 0.59 -3.33
C VAL A 29 -5.76 1.93 -4.01
N GLY A 30 -6.48 2.98 -3.61
CA GLY A 30 -6.21 4.33 -4.07
C GLY A 30 -5.19 5.04 -3.20
N LEU A 31 -4.30 5.82 -3.79
CA LEU A 31 -3.47 6.75 -3.05
C LEU A 31 -4.24 8.05 -2.81
N LYS A 32 -4.29 8.47 -1.54
CA LYS A 32 -5.06 9.66 -1.14
C LYS A 32 -4.53 10.91 -1.85
N TYR A 33 -5.45 11.72 -2.38
CA TYR A 33 -5.22 13.04 -2.98
C TYR A 33 -4.42 13.12 -4.29
N ILE A 34 -3.98 12.00 -4.86
CA ILE A 34 -3.19 12.01 -6.10
C ILE A 34 -3.85 11.33 -7.30
N GLY A 35 -5.01 10.69 -7.11
CA GLY A 35 -5.75 10.07 -8.21
C GLY A 35 -5.02 8.88 -8.85
N ILE A 36 -4.23 8.13 -8.07
CA ILE A 36 -3.53 6.92 -8.52
C ILE A 36 -4.14 5.71 -7.82
N VAL A 37 -4.30 4.63 -8.56
CA VAL A 37 -4.71 3.30 -8.08
C VAL A 37 -3.51 2.36 -8.19
N LEU A 38 -3.21 1.66 -7.10
CA LEU A 38 -2.17 0.65 -7.02
C LEU A 38 -2.79 -0.75 -7.01
N SER A 39 -2.20 -1.66 -7.78
CA SER A 39 -2.50 -3.10 -7.77
C SER A 39 -1.21 -3.89 -7.57
N VAL A 40 -1.23 -4.91 -6.72
CA VAL A 40 -0.07 -5.79 -6.50
C VAL A 40 0.18 -6.64 -7.74
N MET A 41 1.43 -6.67 -8.20
CA MET A 41 1.89 -7.51 -9.30
C MET A 41 2.67 -8.69 -8.75
N GLU A 42 3.59 -8.45 -7.80
CA GLU A 42 4.47 -9.47 -7.24
C GLU A 42 4.84 -9.13 -5.80
N GLU A 43 4.99 -10.16 -4.96
CA GLU A 43 5.59 -10.06 -3.64
C GLU A 43 7.07 -10.44 -3.73
N ILE A 44 7.93 -9.57 -3.23
CA ILE A 44 9.36 -9.84 -3.13
C ILE A 44 9.62 -10.32 -1.71
N LEU A 45 9.93 -11.62 -1.59
CA LEU A 45 10.20 -12.29 -0.33
C LEU A 45 11.67 -12.14 0.08
N ASP A 46 11.91 -12.05 1.39
CA ASP A 46 13.25 -12.17 1.95
C ASP A 46 13.74 -13.64 1.97
N SER A 47 14.99 -13.86 2.39
CA SER A 47 15.57 -15.19 2.54
C SER A 47 14.84 -16.09 3.56
N SER A 48 14.00 -15.50 4.41
CA SER A 48 13.22 -16.18 5.44
C SER A 48 11.77 -16.44 5.01
N GLY A 49 11.39 -16.04 3.79
CA GLY A 49 10.05 -16.22 3.24
C GLY A 49 9.03 -15.15 3.66
N ASN A 50 9.45 -14.06 4.31
CA ASN A 50 8.57 -12.95 4.64
C ASN A 50 8.50 -11.95 3.50
N VAL A 51 7.34 -11.29 3.34
CA VAL A 51 7.17 -10.22 2.34
C VAL A 51 7.99 -9.00 2.78
N ASN A 52 9.05 -8.70 2.03
CA ASN A 52 9.92 -7.54 2.25
C ASN A 52 9.46 -6.35 1.41
N GLU A 53 9.15 -6.58 0.13
CA GLU A 53 8.73 -5.54 -0.81
C GLU A 53 7.56 -6.00 -1.67
N LEU A 54 6.83 -5.04 -2.24
CA LEU A 54 5.74 -5.29 -3.17
C LEU A 54 6.03 -4.57 -4.48
N LEU A 55 6.08 -5.33 -5.57
CA LEU A 55 6.02 -4.74 -6.90
C LEU A 55 4.56 -4.43 -7.22
N VAL A 56 4.26 -3.16 -7.45
CA VAL A 56 2.90 -2.68 -7.73
C VAL A 56 2.82 -2.00 -9.09
N ARG A 57 1.67 -2.14 -9.74
CA ARG A 57 1.30 -1.35 -10.92
C ARG A 57 0.51 -0.13 -10.48
N ALA A 58 0.98 1.04 -10.90
CA ALA A 58 0.24 2.29 -10.74
C ALA A 58 -0.56 2.60 -12.02
N ALA A 59 -1.83 2.98 -11.86
CA ALA A 59 -2.69 3.45 -12.93
C ALA A 59 -3.46 4.70 -12.48
N SER A 60 -3.83 5.57 -13.43
CA SER A 60 -4.70 6.72 -13.13
C SER A 60 -6.08 6.25 -12.66
N LEU A 61 -6.64 6.93 -11.67
CA LEU A 61 -8.00 6.71 -11.19
C LEU A 61 -9.00 7.08 -12.28
N THR A 62 -9.89 6.15 -12.57
CA THR A 62 -11.02 6.28 -13.48
C THR A 62 -12.25 5.69 -12.80
N ASP A 63 -13.45 6.01 -13.30
CA ASP A 63 -14.68 5.44 -12.74
C ASP A 63 -14.72 3.91 -12.85
N ALA A 64 -14.06 3.34 -13.86
CA ALA A 64 -13.98 1.90 -14.09
C ALA A 64 -13.05 1.16 -13.12
N ASN A 65 -12.04 1.83 -12.54
CA ASN A 65 -11.04 1.21 -11.66
C ASN A 65 -11.07 1.73 -10.22
N LYS A 66 -12.21 2.31 -9.82
CA LYS A 66 -12.39 2.94 -8.51
C LYS A 66 -12.14 1.95 -7.36
N PRO A 67 -11.14 2.20 -6.49
CA PRO A 67 -10.77 1.29 -5.42
C PRO A 67 -11.75 1.36 -4.25
N LYS A 68 -11.76 0.31 -3.41
CA LYS A 68 -12.64 0.22 -2.23
C LYS A 68 -12.20 1.10 -1.06
N ALA A 69 -10.93 1.47 -1.00
CA ALA A 69 -10.40 2.39 -0.02
C ALA A 69 -9.25 3.23 -0.60
N PHE A 70 -8.97 4.32 0.11
CA PHE A 70 -7.82 5.17 -0.11
C PHE A 70 -6.92 5.13 1.11
N VAL A 71 -5.61 4.98 0.89
CA VAL A 71 -4.60 4.88 1.95
C VAL A 71 -3.66 6.07 1.96
N HIS A 72 -3.09 6.33 3.14
CA HIS A 72 -2.03 7.31 3.29
C HIS A 72 -0.73 6.76 2.70
N TRP A 73 0.11 7.68 2.23
CA TRP A 73 1.36 7.34 1.56
C TRP A 73 2.38 8.44 1.81
N VAL A 74 3.65 8.07 1.70
CA VAL A 74 4.77 8.99 1.85
C VAL A 74 5.71 8.78 0.67
N SER A 75 6.08 9.87 -0.01
CA SER A 75 7.21 9.88 -0.94
C SER A 75 8.45 10.37 -0.20
N ARG A 76 9.58 9.69 -0.38
CA ARG A 76 10.86 10.08 0.24
C ARG A 76 10.73 10.29 1.76
N PRO A 77 10.53 9.20 2.53
CA PRO A 77 10.30 9.31 3.96
C PRO A 77 11.50 9.98 4.66
N ILE A 78 11.19 10.76 5.69
CA ILE A 78 12.15 11.27 6.66
C ILE A 78 12.02 10.48 7.97
N SER A 79 13.12 10.28 8.68
CA SER A 79 13.07 9.65 9.99
C SER A 79 12.38 10.56 11.00
N ALA A 80 11.35 10.03 11.68
CA ALA A 80 10.59 10.74 12.70
C ALA A 80 10.28 9.82 13.88
N GLU A 81 10.17 10.40 15.08
CA GLU A 81 9.72 9.69 16.29
C GLU A 81 8.21 9.88 16.45
N VAL A 82 7.47 8.77 16.59
CA VAL A 82 6.02 8.78 16.84
C VAL A 82 5.75 8.26 18.24
N ARG A 83 5.04 9.03 19.07
CA ARG A 83 4.61 8.63 20.43
C ARG A 83 3.12 8.32 20.44
N LEU A 84 2.78 7.05 20.61
CA LEU A 84 1.40 6.58 20.77
C LEU A 84 1.05 6.59 22.25
N TYR A 85 -0.04 7.27 22.60
CA TYR A 85 -0.55 7.33 23.97
C TYR A 85 -1.91 6.63 24.04
N GLU A 86 -2.13 5.86 25.10
CA GLU A 86 -3.42 5.24 25.41
C GLU A 86 -4.09 5.96 26.58
N ARG A 87 -5.36 5.61 26.85
CA ARG A 87 -6.09 6.18 27.97
C ARG A 87 -5.41 5.78 29.28
N LEU A 88 -5.10 6.79 30.11
CA LEU A 88 -4.55 6.65 31.46
C LEU A 88 -5.48 5.85 32.38
#